data_AF-A0A0K6ISZ3-F1
#
_entry.id   AF-A0A0K6ISZ3-F1
#
_cell.length_a   1.000
_cell.length_b   1.000
_cell.length_c   1.000
_cell.angle_alpha   90.00
_cell.angle_beta   90.00
_cell.angle_gamma   90.00
#
_symmetry.space_group_name_H-M   'P 1'
#
loop_
_entity.id
_entity.type
_entity.pdbx_description
1 polymer ?
#
loop_
_entity_poly.entity_id
_entity_poly.type
_entity_poly.pdbx_seq_one_letter_code
_entity_poly.pdbx_strand_id
1 'polypeptide(L)'
;MPRRLQRYELHDVKVEMADEGKDHYDIQAKTVRLSPYVLNERSLTAVAVAAHEVGHAIAHHRQETVARLRTRYLPYAMMVQRLAVIMLFAWPVISAALRLPYTPVLHGLVIVTLGLVTVFVQLAILPEEWDASFNKALPMLQKGRYLPSQDIPKVRRILTACAMTYVASALMNILLFWRFPRR
;
A
#
# COMPACT_ATOMS: atom_id res chain seq x y z
N MET A 1 19.14 4.09 16.83
CA MET A 1 18.01 4.84 16.25
C MET A 1 16.63 4.58 16.89
N PRO A 2 16.35 3.54 17.70
CA PRO A 2 14.96 3.26 18.12
C PRO A 2 14.36 4.29 19.09
N ARG A 3 15.17 5.18 19.70
CA ARG A 3 14.70 6.22 20.62
C ARG A 3 14.20 7.52 19.97
N ARG A 4 14.36 7.72 18.65
CA ARG A 4 14.03 9.03 18.05
C ARG A 4 12.56 9.19 17.66
N LEU A 5 11.78 8.12 17.43
CA LEU A 5 10.39 8.25 16.99
C LEU A 5 9.35 8.32 18.14
N GLN A 6 9.77 8.20 19.40
CA GLN A 6 8.88 8.21 20.59
C GLN A 6 8.19 9.56 20.89
N ARG A 7 8.40 10.60 20.06
CA ARG A 7 8.08 11.98 20.45
C ARG A 7 6.85 12.59 19.76
N TYR A 8 5.99 11.80 19.13
CA TYR A 8 4.70 12.25 18.60
C TYR A 8 3.57 11.33 19.06
N GLU A 9 2.54 11.94 19.70
CA GLU A 9 1.11 11.59 19.95
C GLU A 9 0.62 10.12 20.01
N LEU A 10 1.49 9.14 19.83
CA LEU A 10 1.20 7.72 19.69
C LEU A 10 1.88 7.01 20.87
N HIS A 11 1.34 7.21 22.07
CA HIS A 11 1.76 6.46 23.25
C HIS A 11 1.50 4.94 23.10
N ASP A 12 0.70 4.53 22.11
CA ASP A 12 0.26 3.15 21.88
C ASP A 12 0.83 2.46 20.62
N VAL A 13 1.68 3.12 19.83
CA VAL A 13 2.20 2.48 18.60
C VAL A 13 3.49 1.73 18.92
N LYS A 14 3.38 0.41 18.99
CA LYS A 14 4.54 -0.48 19.11
C LYS A 14 5.33 -0.48 17.80
N VAL A 15 6.64 -0.65 17.90
CA VAL A 15 7.52 -0.87 16.75
C VAL A 15 8.05 -2.29 16.82
N GLU A 16 7.85 -3.06 15.75
CA GLU A 16 8.29 -4.45 15.64
C GLU A 16 9.22 -4.62 14.44
N MET A 17 10.07 -5.65 14.50
CA MET A 17 10.90 -6.05 13.37
C MET A 17 10.07 -6.91 12.40
N ALA A 18 10.04 -6.51 11.14
CA ALA A 18 9.45 -7.28 10.03
C ALA A 18 10.55 -8.01 9.23
N ASP A 19 10.14 -8.84 8.28
CA ASP A 19 11.05 -9.35 7.26
C ASP A 19 11.57 -8.22 6.37
N GLU A 20 12.70 -8.47 5.71
CA GLU A 20 13.31 -7.53 4.77
C GLU A 20 12.33 -7.10 3.67
N GLY A 21 12.21 -5.78 3.45
CA GLY A 21 11.31 -5.19 2.46
C GLY A 21 9.82 -5.23 2.80
N LYS A 22 9.43 -5.64 4.02
CA LYS A 22 8.02 -5.67 4.47
C LYS A 22 7.71 -4.57 5.49
N ASP A 23 8.22 -3.37 5.26
CA ASP A 23 7.89 -2.19 6.05
C ASP A 23 6.40 -1.84 5.88
N HIS A 24 5.64 -1.84 6.97
CA HIS A 24 4.22 -1.44 6.96
C HIS A 24 3.69 -1.15 8.36
N TYR A 25 2.71 -0.26 8.46
CA TYR A 25 1.83 -0.16 9.61
C TYR A 25 0.76 -1.26 9.60
N ASP A 26 0.76 -2.12 10.63
CA ASP A 26 -0.30 -3.08 10.89
C ASP A 26 -1.44 -2.42 11.67
N ILE A 27 -2.57 -2.26 11.00
CA ILE A 27 -3.79 -1.66 11.53
C ILE A 27 -4.41 -2.50 12.67
N GLN A 28 -4.39 -3.83 12.55
CA GLN A 28 -4.99 -4.75 13.53
C GLN A 28 -4.15 -4.81 14.80
N ALA A 29 -2.83 -4.99 14.65
CA ALA A 29 -1.89 -5.02 15.75
C ALA A 29 -1.53 -3.61 16.27
N LYS A 30 -1.98 -2.55 15.58
CA LYS A 30 -1.64 -1.14 15.84
C LYS A 30 -0.13 -0.92 15.98
N THR A 31 0.64 -1.58 15.13
CA THR A 31 2.09 -1.70 15.27
C THR A 31 2.78 -1.29 13.97
N VAL A 32 3.82 -0.47 14.06
CA VAL A 32 4.68 -0.15 12.92
C VAL A 32 5.72 -1.26 12.80
N ARG A 33 5.65 -2.04 11.72
CA ARG A 33 6.63 -3.08 11.43
C ARG A 33 7.66 -2.56 10.45
N LEU A 34 8.93 -2.66 10.83
CA LEU A 34 10.05 -2.15 10.04
C LEU A 34 11.08 -3.26 9.79
N SER A 35 11.63 -3.29 8.58
CA SER A 35 12.68 -4.20 8.18
C SER A 35 13.98 -3.95 8.96
N PRO A 36 14.87 -4.96 9.06
CA PRO A 36 16.18 -4.78 9.69
C PRO A 36 16.98 -3.65 9.06
N TYR A 37 16.88 -3.45 7.74
CA TYR A 37 17.46 -2.31 7.04
C TYR A 37 16.94 -0.99 7.64
N VAL A 38 15.63 -0.78 7.71
CA VAL A 38 15.06 0.47 8.21
C VAL A 38 15.35 0.71 9.70
N LEU A 39 15.41 -0.36 10.51
CA LEU A 39 15.68 -0.25 11.95
C LEU A 39 17.15 0.04 12.29
N ASN A 40 18.08 -0.54 11.52
CA ASN A 40 19.51 -0.51 11.86
C ASN A 40 20.30 0.52 11.05
N GLU A 41 19.83 0.89 9.85
CA GLU A 41 20.55 1.82 8.98
C GLU A 41 20.28 3.29 9.32
N ARG A 42 21.32 4.11 9.14
CA ARG A 42 21.23 5.58 9.29
C ARG A 42 21.12 6.27 7.92
N SER A 43 20.28 5.73 7.04
CA SER A 43 20.06 6.30 5.71
C SER A 43 18.87 7.24 5.68
N LEU A 44 18.86 8.18 4.72
CA LEU A 44 17.71 9.05 4.48
C LEU A 44 16.46 8.24 4.09
N THR A 45 16.65 7.13 3.39
CA THR A 45 15.59 6.21 3.00
C THR A 45 14.96 5.55 4.21
N ALA A 46 15.77 5.01 5.14
CA ALA A 46 15.27 4.40 6.37
C ALA A 46 14.43 5.40 7.18
N VAL A 47 14.91 6.63 7.35
CA VAL A 47 14.18 7.69 8.06
C VAL A 47 12.88 8.07 7.34
N ALA A 48 12.90 8.17 6.01
CA ALA A 48 11.72 8.50 5.23
C ALA A 48 10.64 7.41 5.30
N VAL A 49 11.03 6.13 5.15
CA VAL A 49 10.12 4.98 5.23
C VAL A 49 9.52 4.88 6.63
N ALA A 50 10.34 4.94 7.68
CA ALA A 50 9.85 4.91 9.05
C ALA A 50 8.88 6.07 9.33
N ALA A 51 9.17 7.27 8.82
CA ALA A 51 8.28 8.42 8.98
C ALA A 51 6.96 8.26 8.22
N HIS A 52 6.99 7.63 7.05
CA HIS A 52 5.80 7.31 6.25
C HIS A 52 4.90 6.30 6.98
N GLU A 53 5.45 5.23 7.56
CA GLU A 53 4.68 4.26 8.33
C GLU A 53 4.08 4.85 9.61
N VAL A 54 4.80 5.75 10.28
CA VAL A 54 4.26 6.53 11.39
C VAL A 54 3.12 7.44 10.92
N GLY A 55 3.20 7.97 9.68
CA GLY A 55 2.11 8.71 9.05
C GLY A 55 0.82 7.90 8.95
N HIS A 56 0.90 6.64 8.51
CA HIS A 56 -0.25 5.72 8.50
C HIS A 56 -0.80 5.48 9.91
N ALA A 57 0.09 5.32 10.90
CA ALA A 57 -0.32 5.15 12.30
C ALA A 57 -1.08 6.38 12.84
N ILE A 58 -0.65 7.60 12.51
CA ILE A 58 -1.35 8.84 12.87
C ILE A 58 -2.71 8.92 12.17
N ALA A 59 -2.78 8.61 10.86
CA ALA A 59 -4.02 8.66 10.09
C ALA A 59 -5.07 7.69 10.67
N HIS A 60 -4.63 6.49 11.01
CA HIS A 60 -5.47 5.48 11.65
C HIS A 60 -5.92 5.92 13.06
N HIS A 61 -5.00 6.44 13.89
CA HIS A 61 -5.34 6.92 15.23
C HIS A 61 -6.35 8.09 15.20
N ARG A 62 -6.23 8.99 14.22
CA ARG A 62 -7.16 10.11 14.01
C ARG A 62 -8.48 9.73 13.34
N GLN A 63 -8.67 8.44 13.03
CA GLN A 63 -9.87 7.92 12.37
C GLN A 63 -10.21 8.64 11.07
N GLU A 64 -9.20 9.00 10.30
CA GLU A 64 -9.39 9.68 9.03
C GLU A 64 -10.21 8.82 8.07
N THR A 65 -11.04 9.46 7.25
CA THR A 65 -12.03 8.79 6.43
C THR A 65 -11.42 7.70 5.56
N VAL A 66 -10.30 7.98 4.89
CA VAL A 66 -9.64 7.00 4.00
C VAL A 66 -9.07 5.82 4.80
N ALA A 67 -8.38 6.07 5.92
CA ALA A 67 -7.86 5.03 6.80
C ALA A 67 -8.99 4.11 7.35
N ARG A 68 -10.15 4.69 7.70
CA ARG A 68 -11.34 3.91 8.12
C ARG A 68 -11.90 3.06 6.99
N LEU A 69 -12.01 3.62 5.78
CA LEU A 69 -12.49 2.91 4.60
C LEU A 69 -11.54 1.76 4.26
N ARG A 70 -10.23 2.00 4.25
CA ARG A 70 -9.19 0.98 4.06
C ARG A 70 -9.33 -0.14 5.08
N THR A 71 -9.38 0.18 6.36
CA THR A 71 -9.53 -0.80 7.44
C THR A 71 -10.76 -1.68 7.26
N ARG A 72 -11.88 -1.07 6.84
CA ARG A 72 -13.15 -1.76 6.67
C ARG A 72 -13.22 -2.60 5.40
N TYR A 73 -12.74 -2.11 4.27
CA TYR A 73 -13.02 -2.70 2.95
C TYR A 73 -11.84 -3.42 2.31
N LEU A 74 -10.60 -3.07 2.66
CA LEU A 74 -9.42 -3.67 2.05
C LEU A 74 -9.34 -5.20 2.27
N PRO A 75 -9.65 -5.75 3.45
CA PRO A 75 -9.64 -7.21 3.65
C PRO A 75 -10.65 -7.94 2.76
N TYR A 76 -11.85 -7.37 2.61
CA TYR A 76 -12.88 -7.94 1.73
C TYR A 76 -12.48 -7.84 0.26
N ALA A 77 -11.92 -6.72 -0.16
CA ALA A 77 -11.42 -6.54 -1.53
C ALA A 77 -10.35 -7.59 -1.86
N MET A 78 -9.38 -7.82 -0.96
CA MET A 78 -8.35 -8.84 -1.14
C MET A 78 -8.92 -10.27 -1.19
N MET A 79 -9.90 -10.58 -0.34
CA MET A 79 -10.56 -11.89 -0.35
C MET A 79 -11.32 -12.13 -1.66
N VAL A 80 -12.14 -11.16 -2.09
CA VAL A 80 -12.89 -11.23 -3.34
C VAL A 80 -11.93 -11.34 -4.53
N GLN A 81 -10.86 -10.54 -4.55
CA GLN A 81 -9.85 -10.60 -5.60
C GLN A 81 -9.16 -11.96 -5.66
N ARG A 82 -8.79 -12.55 -4.52
CA ARG A 82 -8.19 -13.89 -4.46
C ARG A 82 -9.14 -14.96 -5.01
N LEU A 83 -10.40 -14.95 -4.60
CA LEU A 83 -11.41 -15.88 -5.10
C LEU A 83 -11.68 -15.69 -6.59
N ALA A 84 -11.75 -14.44 -7.05
CA ALA A 84 -11.95 -14.11 -8.46
C ALA A 84 -10.79 -14.62 -9.33
N VAL A 85 -9.53 -14.44 -8.90
CA VAL A 85 -8.35 -14.97 -9.60
C VAL A 85 -8.38 -16.51 -9.64
N ILE A 86 -8.68 -17.17 -8.52
CA ILE A 86 -8.79 -18.63 -8.50
C ILE A 86 -9.87 -19.11 -9.46
N MET A 87 -11.06 -18.52 -9.40
CA MET A 87 -12.17 -18.85 -10.29
C MET A 87 -11.85 -18.56 -11.75
N LEU A 88 -11.13 -17.47 -12.05
CA LEU A 88 -10.70 -17.13 -13.39
C LEU A 88 -9.84 -18.25 -14.01
N PHE A 89 -8.88 -18.79 -13.28
CA PHE A 89 -8.05 -19.89 -13.80
C PHE A 89 -8.73 -21.26 -13.74
N ALA A 90 -9.59 -21.50 -12.74
CA ALA A 90 -10.28 -22.78 -12.58
C ALA A 90 -11.43 -22.95 -13.58
N TRP A 91 -12.10 -21.87 -13.96
CA TRP A 91 -13.32 -21.93 -14.78
C TRP A 91 -13.15 -22.61 -16.14
N PRO A 92 -12.10 -22.32 -16.94
CA PRO A 92 -11.86 -23.04 -18.20
C PRO A 92 -11.67 -24.54 -17.99
N VAL A 93 -10.94 -24.94 -16.94
CA VAL A 93 -10.68 -26.34 -16.60
C VAL A 93 -11.96 -27.05 -16.17
N ILE A 94 -12.75 -26.44 -15.28
CA ILE A 94 -14.02 -26.99 -14.80
C ILE A 94 -15.01 -27.13 -15.97
N SER A 95 -15.11 -26.09 -16.81
CA SER A 95 -16.00 -26.12 -17.97
C SER A 95 -15.64 -27.22 -18.97
N ALA A 96 -14.35 -27.43 -19.22
CA ALA A 96 -13.87 -28.52 -20.06
C ALA A 96 -14.12 -29.90 -19.45
N ALA A 97 -13.83 -30.09 -18.16
CA ALA A 97 -13.99 -31.36 -17.45
C ALA A 97 -15.47 -31.79 -17.35
N LEU A 98 -16.36 -30.84 -17.06
CA LEU A 98 -17.79 -31.09 -16.90
C LEU A 98 -18.59 -30.94 -18.20
N ARG A 99 -17.92 -30.64 -19.32
CA ARG A 99 -18.54 -30.36 -20.65
C ARG A 99 -19.63 -29.29 -20.58
N LEU A 100 -19.41 -28.28 -19.72
CA LEU A 100 -20.32 -27.15 -19.59
C LEU A 100 -20.11 -26.18 -20.76
N PRO A 101 -21.16 -25.45 -21.19
CA PRO A 101 -21.00 -24.41 -22.20
C PRO A 101 -20.04 -23.32 -21.71
N TYR A 102 -18.89 -23.19 -22.37
CA TYR A 102 -17.91 -22.13 -22.11
C TYR A 102 -18.14 -20.96 -23.06
N THR A 103 -18.32 -19.76 -22.51
CA THR A 103 -18.47 -18.52 -23.30
C THR A 103 -17.24 -17.64 -23.11
N PRO A 104 -16.33 -17.57 -24.11
CA PRO A 104 -15.11 -16.75 -24.03
C PRO A 104 -15.40 -15.26 -23.76
N VAL A 105 -16.53 -14.75 -24.26
CA VAL A 105 -16.95 -13.35 -24.06
C VAL A 105 -17.22 -13.05 -22.58
N LEU A 106 -17.97 -13.93 -21.89
CA LEU A 106 -18.24 -13.77 -20.46
C LEU A 106 -16.96 -13.88 -19.63
N HIS A 107 -16.06 -14.79 -20.02
CA HIS A 107 -14.77 -14.94 -19.38
C HIS A 107 -13.91 -13.67 -19.53
N GLY A 108 -13.84 -13.11 -20.74
CA GLY A 108 -13.17 -11.84 -21.00
C GLY A 108 -13.75 -10.67 -20.21
N LEU A 109 -15.08 -10.61 -20.06
CA LEU A 109 -15.75 -9.60 -19.24
C LEU A 109 -15.30 -9.69 -17.78
N VAL A 110 -15.25 -10.89 -17.19
CA VAL A 110 -14.78 -11.10 -15.81
C VAL A 110 -13.33 -10.61 -15.64
N ILE A 111 -12.44 -10.89 -16.60
CA ILE A 111 -11.05 -10.41 -16.58
C ILE A 111 -11.01 -8.88 -16.54
N VAL A 112 -11.74 -8.21 -17.44
CA VAL A 112 -11.77 -6.75 -17.52
C VAL A 112 -12.35 -6.15 -16.24
N THR A 113 -13.46 -6.69 -15.72
CA THR A 113 -14.07 -6.22 -14.48
C THR A 113 -13.11 -6.37 -13.29
N LEU A 114 -12.44 -7.51 -13.15
CA LEU A 114 -11.47 -7.73 -12.07
C LEU A 114 -10.29 -6.74 -12.15
N GLY A 115 -9.85 -6.43 -13.38
CA GLY A 115 -8.82 -5.43 -13.61
C GLY A 115 -9.23 -4.03 -13.21
N LEU A 116 -10.42 -3.60 -13.62
CA LEU A 116 -10.98 -2.30 -13.25
C LEU A 116 -11.16 -2.16 -11.74
N VAL A 117 -11.63 -3.21 -11.07
CA VAL A 117 -11.75 -3.23 -9.60
C VAL A 117 -10.38 -3.06 -8.94
N THR A 118 -9.34 -3.74 -9.45
CA THR A 118 -7.97 -3.63 -8.91
C THR A 118 -7.43 -2.20 -9.03
N VAL A 119 -7.60 -1.59 -10.21
CA VAL A 119 -7.20 -0.19 -10.44
C VAL A 119 -7.96 0.75 -9.50
N PHE A 120 -9.27 0.56 -9.35
CA PHE A 120 -10.09 1.37 -8.46
C PHE A 120 -9.62 1.29 -7.00
N VAL A 121 -9.31 0.10 -6.49
CA VAL A 121 -8.78 -0.09 -5.13
C VAL A 121 -7.45 0.66 -4.94
N GLN A 122 -6.53 0.58 -5.91
CA GLN A 122 -5.24 1.29 -5.84
C GLN A 122 -5.42 2.81 -5.84
N LEU A 123 -6.33 3.33 -6.67
CA LEU A 123 -6.66 4.76 -6.71
C LEU A 123 -7.36 5.23 -5.44
N ALA A 124 -8.17 4.38 -4.80
CA ALA A 124 -8.85 4.71 -3.56
C ALA A 124 -7.90 4.86 -2.36
N ILE A 125 -6.77 4.14 -2.36
CA ILE A 125 -5.74 4.19 -1.30
C ILE A 125 -4.74 5.32 -1.54
N LEU A 126 -4.53 5.73 -2.80
CA LEU A 126 -3.56 6.75 -3.18
C LEU A 126 -3.63 8.07 -2.36
N PRO A 127 -4.81 8.62 -2.03
CA PRO A 127 -4.89 9.81 -1.19
C PRO A 127 -4.28 9.63 0.20
N GLU A 128 -4.44 8.44 0.81
CA GLU A 128 -3.86 8.10 2.11
C GLU A 128 -2.33 8.04 2.04
N GLU A 129 -1.79 7.43 0.98
CA GLU A 129 -0.34 7.33 0.76
C GLU A 129 0.33 8.69 0.56
N TRP A 130 -0.34 9.57 -0.19
CA TRP A 130 0.10 10.95 -0.38
C TRP A 130 0.06 11.74 0.93
N ASP A 131 -1.04 11.60 1.67
CA ASP A 131 -1.24 12.31 2.93
C ASP A 131 -0.25 11.84 4.02
N ALA A 132 -0.05 10.52 4.16
CA ALA A 132 0.96 9.93 5.03
C ALA A 132 2.36 10.48 4.70
N SER A 133 2.70 10.60 3.42
CA SER A 133 3.99 11.10 2.95
C SER A 133 4.20 12.60 3.19
N PHE A 134 3.24 13.45 2.80
CA PHE A 134 3.47 14.90 2.71
C PHE A 134 2.82 15.71 3.81
N ASN A 135 1.68 15.28 4.33
CA ASN A 135 0.97 16.01 5.38
C ASN A 135 1.36 15.53 6.78
N LYS A 136 1.94 14.33 6.89
CA LYS A 136 2.36 13.73 8.16
C LYS A 136 3.88 13.52 8.25
N ALA A 137 4.46 12.68 7.41
CA ALA A 137 5.88 12.31 7.49
C ALA A 137 6.80 13.53 7.28
N LEU A 138 6.60 14.31 6.21
CA LEU A 138 7.47 15.45 5.92
C LEU A 138 7.46 16.54 7.02
N PRO A 139 6.29 17.00 7.53
CA PRO A 139 6.24 17.92 8.66
C PRO A 139 6.82 17.33 9.95
N MET A 140 6.63 16.04 10.20
CA MET A 140 7.22 15.35 11.36
C MET A 140 8.76 15.38 11.29
N LEU A 141 9.33 15.13 10.11
CA LEU A 141 10.77 15.17 9.89
C LEU A 141 11.35 16.58 10.03
N GLN A 142 10.64 17.60 9.53
CA GLN A 142 11.06 18.99 9.63
C GLN A 142 10.97 19.53 11.08
N LYS A 143 9.81 19.36 11.73
CA LYS A 143 9.55 19.88 13.09
C LYS A 143 10.34 19.13 14.15
N GLY A 144 10.49 17.82 14.00
CA GLY A 144 11.25 16.97 14.93
C GLY A 144 12.76 17.15 14.86
N ARG A 145 13.28 17.96 13.92
CA ARG A 145 14.72 18.15 13.67
C ARG A 145 15.47 16.81 13.56
N TYR A 146 14.83 15.81 12.97
CA TYR A 146 15.41 14.49 12.78
C TYR A 146 16.51 14.48 11.73
N LEU A 147 16.47 15.46 10.82
CA LEU A 147 17.35 15.61 9.67
C LEU A 147 17.86 17.05 9.56
N PRO A 148 19.10 17.26 9.08
CA PRO A 148 19.58 18.58 8.67
C PRO A 148 18.68 19.18 7.58
N SER A 149 18.47 20.50 7.61
CA SER A 149 17.61 21.19 6.63
C SER A 149 18.04 20.96 5.17
N GLN A 150 19.33 20.72 4.93
CA GLN A 150 19.90 20.42 3.60
C GLN A 150 19.46 19.06 3.03
N ASP A 151 19.02 18.11 3.87
CA ASP A 151 18.61 16.78 3.44
C ASP A 151 17.08 16.67 3.23
N ILE A 152 16.31 17.67 3.67
CA ILE A 152 14.86 17.74 3.48
C ILE A 152 14.44 17.61 2.00
N PRO A 153 15.10 18.28 1.03
CA PRO A 153 14.76 18.09 -0.39
C PRO A 153 14.99 16.65 -0.88
N LYS A 154 16.01 15.96 -0.37
CA LYS A 154 16.29 14.55 -0.73
C LYS A 154 15.22 13.63 -0.17
N VAL A 155 14.85 13.81 1.09
CA VAL A 155 13.76 13.07 1.74
C VAL A 155 12.42 13.30 1.04
N ARG A 156 12.14 14.53 0.61
CA ARG A 156 10.94 14.82 -0.18
C ARG A 156 10.88 13.99 -1.45
N ARG A 157 12.00 13.85 -2.17
CA ARG A 157 12.07 13.00 -3.37
C ARG A 157 11.85 11.52 -3.05
N ILE A 158 12.39 11.03 -1.95
CA ILE A 158 12.17 9.65 -1.50
C ILE A 158 10.70 9.42 -1.19
N LEU A 159 10.07 10.31 -0.41
CA LEU A 159 8.64 10.25 -0.10
C LEU A 159 7.77 10.34 -1.36
N THR A 160 8.15 11.18 -2.34
CA THR A 160 7.50 11.20 -3.65
C THR A 160 7.61 9.86 -4.36
N ALA A 161 8.81 9.25 -4.38
CA ALA A 161 9.02 7.96 -5.01
C ALA A 161 8.14 6.88 -4.36
N CYS A 162 8.08 6.83 -3.02
CA CYS A 162 7.18 5.94 -2.28
C CYS A 162 5.72 6.15 -2.69
N ALA A 163 5.20 7.38 -2.68
CA ALA A 163 3.82 7.66 -3.08
C ALA A 163 3.53 7.30 -4.55
N MET A 164 4.51 7.43 -5.45
CA MET A 164 4.36 7.05 -6.85
C MET A 164 4.32 5.55 -7.11
N THR A 165 4.73 4.70 -6.15
CA THR A 165 4.66 3.23 -6.32
C THR A 165 3.23 2.74 -6.55
N TYR A 166 2.25 3.35 -5.88
CA TYR A 166 0.83 3.05 -6.06
C TYR A 166 0.31 3.54 -7.42
N VAL A 167 0.76 4.71 -7.87
CA VAL A 167 0.43 5.23 -9.21
C VAL A 167 1.00 4.31 -10.30
N ALA A 168 2.27 3.91 -10.16
CA ALA A 168 2.92 2.98 -11.08
C ALA A 168 2.19 1.62 -11.11
N SER A 169 1.76 1.12 -9.94
CA SER A 169 0.99 -0.12 -9.84
C SER A 169 -0.37 -0.03 -10.55
N ALA A 170 -1.08 1.10 -10.41
CA ALA A 170 -2.33 1.35 -11.13
C ALA A 170 -2.13 1.39 -12.65
N LEU A 171 -1.09 2.09 -13.12
CA LEU A 171 -0.75 2.15 -14.53
C LEU A 171 -0.35 0.79 -15.12
N MET A 172 0.42 0.00 -14.36
CA MET A 172 0.82 -1.35 -14.77
C MET A 172 -0.40 -2.25 -14.96
N ASN A 173 -1.36 -2.19 -14.03
CA ASN A 173 -2.60 -2.93 -14.16
C ASN A 173 -3.37 -2.50 -15.41
N ILE A 174 -3.57 -1.20 -15.64
CA ILE A 174 -4.22 -0.69 -16.85
C ILE A 174 -3.54 -1.23 -18.13
N LEU A 175 -2.20 -1.19 -18.18
CA LEU A 175 -1.43 -1.67 -19.32
C LEU A 175 -1.61 -3.18 -19.57
N LEU A 176 -1.61 -3.98 -18.49
CA LEU A 176 -1.81 -5.43 -18.56
C LEU A 176 -3.17 -5.76 -19.19
N PHE A 177 -4.23 -5.06 -18.78
CA PHE A 177 -5.58 -5.25 -19.33
C PHE A 177 -5.73 -4.68 -20.75
N TRP A 178 -5.07 -3.57 -21.08
CA TRP A 178 -5.07 -3.01 -22.44
C TRP A 178 -4.43 -3.94 -23.48
N ARG A 179 -3.48 -4.78 -23.06
CA ARG A 179 -2.82 -5.75 -23.95
C ARG A 179 -3.68 -6.98 -24.26
N PHE A 180 -4.64 -7.31 -23.40
CA PHE A 180 -5.48 -8.49 -23.52
C PHE A 180 -6.47 -8.48 -24.71
N PRO A 181 -7.12 -7.36 -25.11
CA PRO A 181 -8.10 -7.37 -26.21
C PRO A 181 -7.51 -7.40 -27.63
N ARG A 182 -6.21 -7.66 -27.82
CA ARG A 182 -5.54 -7.61 -29.15
C ARG A 182 -4.96 -8.93 -29.67
N ARG A 183 -5.40 -10.09 -29.17
CA ARG A 183 -5.02 -11.39 -29.75
C ARG A 183 -6.22 -12.30 -29.96
#